data_AF-A0A2M8D8G6-F1
#
_entry.id   AF-A0A2M8D8G6-F1
#
_cell.length_a   1.000
_cell.length_b   1.000
_cell.length_c   1.000
_cell.angle_alpha   90.00
_cell.angle_beta   90.00
_cell.angle_gamma   90.00
#
_symmetry.space_group_name_H-M   'P 1'
#
loop_
_entity.id
_entity.type
_entity.pdbx_description
1 polymer ?
#
loop_
_entity_poly.entity_id
_entity_poly.type
_entity_poly.pdbx_seq_one_letter_code
_entity_poly.pdbx_strand_id
1 'polypeptide(L)' 'MAIKGKVYDVSSFIASGKHPGGDAILEGCGIDATVLYTTRPMGSGTEHSPQAYTGLENYYIGNLAK' A
#
# COMPACT_ATOMS: atom_id res chain seq x y z
N MET A 1 -0.18 5.99 -4.19
CA MET A 1 1.07 5.20 -4.37
C MET A 1 0.87 4.16 -5.45
N ALA A 2 1.94 3.64 -6.06
CA ALA A 2 1.84 2.56 -7.04
C ALA A 2 2.30 1.21 -6.44
N ILE A 3 1.60 0.13 -6.75
CA ILE A 3 1.96 -1.24 -6.36
C ILE A 3 1.67 -2.15 -7.56
N LYS A 4 2.71 -2.84 -8.06
CA LYS A 4 2.65 -3.74 -9.23
C LYS A 4 2.00 -3.08 -10.46
N GLY A 5 2.37 -1.83 -10.74
CA GLY A 5 1.87 -1.06 -11.89
C GLY A 5 0.43 -0.53 -11.75
N LYS A 6 -0.27 -0.81 -10.65
CA LYS A 6 -1.56 -0.22 -10.31
C LYS A 6 -1.36 0.96 -9.36
N VAL A 7 -2.21 1.99 -9.46
CA VAL A 7 -2.18 3.21 -8.65
C VAL A 7 -3.35 3.21 -7.67
N TYR A 8 -3.05 3.56 -6.43
CA TYR A 8 -4.00 3.57 -5.33
C TYR A 8 -4.01 4.91 -4.60
N ASP A 9 -5.21 5.43 -4.34
CA ASP A 9 -5.44 6.52 -3.41
C ASP A 9 -5.86 5.96 -2.05
N VAL A 10 -4.89 5.90 -1.13
CA VAL A 10 -5.07 5.42 0.23
C VAL A 10 -5.20 6.55 1.25
N SER A 11 -5.44 7.79 0.80
CA SER A 11 -5.51 8.97 1.68
C SER A 11 -6.54 8.79 2.80
N SER A 12 -7.71 8.24 2.48
CA SER A 12 -8.77 7.96 3.45
C SER A 12 -8.38 6.85 4.44
N PHE A 13 -7.60 5.86 4.00
CA PHE A 13 -7.11 4.79 4.86
C PHE A 13 -6.06 5.28 5.84
N ILE A 14 -5.13 6.12 5.37
CA ILE A 14 -4.15 6.82 6.21
C ILE A 14 -4.87 7.66 7.28
N ALA A 15 -5.80 8.52 6.85
CA ALA A 15 -6.56 9.38 7.77
C ALA A 15 -7.36 8.59 8.82
N SER A 16 -7.79 7.37 8.50
CA SER A 16 -8.52 6.51 9.43
C SER A 16 -7.66 5.92 10.55
N GLY A 17 -6.32 5.93 10.41
CA GLY A 17 -5.40 5.27 11.34
C GLY A 17 -5.53 3.74 11.40
N LYS A 18 -6.29 3.12 10.48
CA LYS A 18 -6.59 1.68 10.50
C LYS A 18 -5.51 0.81 9.86
N HIS A 19 -4.45 1.40 9.33
CA HIS A 19 -3.32 0.62 8.82
C HIS A 19 -2.60 -0.06 9.99
N PRO A 20 -2.52 -1.42 10.03
CA PRO A 20 -1.91 -2.11 11.16
C PRO A 20 -0.42 -1.79 11.37
N GLY A 21 0.29 -1.41 10.31
CA GLY A 21 1.68 -0.94 10.39
C GLY A 21 1.83 0.53 10.79
N GLY A 22 0.73 1.20 11.16
CA GLY A 22 0.72 2.63 11.52
C GLY A 22 1.32 3.50 10.42
N ASP A 23 2.18 4.43 10.83
CA ASP A 23 2.82 5.42 9.95
C ASP A 23 3.75 4.82 8.89
N ALA A 24 4.11 3.53 8.96
CA ALA A 24 4.92 2.88 7.93
C ALA A 24 4.30 2.93 6.51
N ILE A 25 2.98 3.12 6.41
CA ILE A 25 2.31 3.35 5.11
C ILE A 25 2.75 4.64 4.42
N LEU A 26 3.19 5.64 5.19
CA LEU A 26 3.57 6.95 4.66
C LEU A 26 4.83 6.87 3.79
N GLU A 27 5.72 5.91 4.05
CA GLU A 27 6.93 5.64 3.25
C GLU A 27 6.63 5.29 1.79
N GLY A 28 5.43 4.77 1.51
CA GLY A 28 4.99 4.46 0.15
C GLY A 28 4.40 5.64 -0.61
N CYS A 29 4.20 6.80 0.02
CA CYS A 29 3.50 7.93 -0.62
C CYS A 29 4.29 8.47 -1.81
N GLY A 30 3.60 8.64 -2.94
CA GLY A 30 4.19 9.23 -4.15
C GLY A 30 5.14 8.33 -4.97
N ILE A 31 5.43 7.12 -4.52
CA ILE A 31 6.39 6.21 -5.19
C ILE A 31 5.77 4.88 -5.64
N ASP A 32 6.56 4.08 -6.36
CA ASP A 32 6.31 2.65 -6.51
C ASP A 32 6.68 1.93 -5.20
N ALA A 33 5.66 1.63 -4.41
CA ALA A 33 5.76 0.98 -3.11
C ALA A 33 5.70 -0.55 -3.22
N THR A 34 5.90 -1.15 -4.40
CA THR A 34 5.80 -2.61 -4.60
C THR A 34 6.66 -3.38 -3.61
N VAL A 35 7.94 -3.00 -3.48
CA VAL A 35 8.88 -3.66 -2.56
C VAL A 35 8.45 -3.45 -1.10
N LEU A 36 8.06 -2.23 -0.73
CA LEU A 36 7.58 -1.93 0.63
C LEU A 36 6.37 -2.78 0.99
N TYR A 37 5.43 -2.92 0.05
CA TYR A 37 4.21 -3.70 0.25
C TYR A 37 4.50 -5.21 0.34
N THR A 38 5.42 -5.76 -0.46
CA THR A 38 5.70 -7.20 -0.45
C THR A 38 6.68 -7.64 0.64
N THR A 39 7.48 -6.74 1.21
CA THR A 39 8.53 -7.10 2.17
C THR A 39 8.31 -6.53 3.58
N ARG A 40 7.52 -5.45 3.73
CA ARG A 40 7.27 -4.76 5.01
C ARG A 40 8.54 -4.57 5.85
N PRO A 41 9.57 -3.88 5.33
CA PRO A 41 10.88 -3.77 6.00
C PRO A 41 10.79 -2.98 7.32
N MET A 42 9.78 -2.12 7.45
CA MET A 42 9.52 -1.34 8.67
C MET A 42 8.52 -2.01 9.63
N GLY A 43 8.08 -3.22 9.29
CA GLY A 43 7.10 -3.99 10.06
C GLY A 43 7.63 -5.39 10.35
N SER A 44 6.85 -6.40 9.98
CA SER A 44 7.15 -7.79 10.29
C SER A 44 8.19 -8.46 9.37
N GLY A 45 8.70 -7.78 8.34
CA GLY A 45 9.63 -8.37 7.37
C GLY A 45 9.04 -9.48 6.50
N THR A 46 7.71 -9.58 6.46
CA THR A 46 6.97 -10.61 5.71
C THR A 46 5.97 -9.97 4.76
N GLU A 47 5.41 -10.74 3.83
CA GLU A 47 4.43 -10.22 2.86
C GLU A 47 3.08 -9.88 3.51
N HIS A 48 2.41 -8.84 3.02
CA HIS A 48 1.01 -8.55 3.36
C HIS A 48 0.10 -9.78 3.16
N SER A 49 -0.94 -9.89 4.00
CA SER A 49 -1.87 -11.03 3.93
C SER A 49 -2.74 -10.98 2.67
N PRO A 50 -3.34 -12.11 2.25
CA PRO A 50 -4.31 -12.11 1.15
C PRO A 50 -5.46 -11.12 1.34
N GLN A 51 -5.93 -10.94 2.58
CA GLN A 51 -6.99 -9.98 2.92
C GLN A 51 -6.55 -8.53 2.68
N ALA A 52 -5.28 -8.19 2.93
CA ALA A 52 -4.75 -6.87 2.62
C ALA A 52 -4.73 -6.63 1.11
N TYR A 53 -4.35 -7.64 0.30
CA TYR A 53 -4.45 -7.55 -1.15
C TYR A 53 -5.88 -7.34 -1.65
N THR A 54 -6.86 -8.08 -1.10
CA THR A 54 -8.27 -7.84 -1.42
C THR A 54 -8.72 -6.44 -1.00
N GLY A 55 -8.31 -5.98 0.18
CA GLY A 55 -8.63 -4.64 0.68
C GLY A 55 -8.02 -3.52 -0.14
N LEU A 56 -6.86 -3.74 -0.75
CA LEU A 56 -6.15 -2.78 -1.58
C LEU A 56 -6.98 -2.35 -2.82
N GLU A 57 -7.78 -3.26 -3.37
CA GLU A 57 -8.64 -2.99 -4.54
C GLU A 57 -9.71 -1.91 -4.24
N ASN A 58 -10.08 -1.68 -2.98
CA ASN A 58 -11.00 -0.60 -2.59
C ASN A 58 -10.43 0.80 -2.83
N TYR A 59 -9.11 0.92 -2.96
CA TYR A 59 -8.39 2.18 -3.11
C TYR A 59 -7.84 2.37 -4.53
N TYR A 60 -8.12 1.45 -5.44
CA TYR A 60 -7.62 1.47 -6.81
C TYR A 60 -8.21 2.64 -7.60
N ILE A 61 -7.36 3.41 -8.28
CA ILE A 61 -7.78 4.56 -9.10
C ILE A 61 -7.31 4.48 -10.57
N GLY A 62 -6.47 3.52 -10.93
CA GLY A 62 -6.01 3.36 -12.32
C GLY A 62 -4.68 2.62 -12.44
N ASN A 63 -4.20 2.49 -13.68
CA ASN A 63 -2.89 1.90 -13.97
C ASN A 63 -1.85 2.99 -14.21
N LEU A 64 -0.60 2.70 -13.87
CA LEU A 64 0.52 3.55 -14.22
C LEU A 64 0.71 3.52 -15.75
N ALA A 65 0.93 4.69 -16.36
CA ALA A 65 1.26 4.76 -17.78
C ALA A 65 2.58 4.01 -18.07
N LYS A 66 2.67 3.41 -19.25
CA LYS A 66 3.89 2.76 -19.73
C LYS A 66 4.90 3.77 -20.24
#